data_AF-A0A011PXK3-F1
#
_entry.id   AF-A0A011PXK3-F1
#
_cell.length_a   1.000
_cell.length_b   1.000
_cell.length_c   1.000
_cell.angle_alpha   90.00
_cell.angle_beta   90.00
_cell.angle_gamma   90.00
#
_symmetry.space_group_name_H-M   'P 1'
#
loop_
_entity.id
_entity.type
_entity.pdbx_description
1 polymer ?
#
loop_
_entity_poly.entity_id
_entity_poly.type
_entity_poly.pdbx_seq_one_letter_code
_entity_poly.pdbx_strand_id
1 'polypeptide(L)'
;MFVSQHANTFSSQGDVLLVDLSYYQTITKAGGMQTATSMHLYFDADLTAFRTTFRMDGQSKILNPISPAKGSNTLSPYIQLGAR
;
A
#
# COMPACT_ATOMS: atom_id res chain seq x y z
N MET A 1 11.58 9.13 6.73
CA MET A 1 10.35 9.26 7.54
C MET A 1 9.23 9.63 6.60
N PHE A 2 8.12 8.87 6.61
CA PHE A 2 6.92 9.17 5.82
C PHE A 2 5.80 9.57 6.78
N VAL A 3 5.09 10.65 6.47
CA VAL A 3 3.87 11.04 7.17
C VAL A 3 2.69 10.57 6.32
N SER A 4 1.69 9.96 6.96
CA SER A 4 0.53 9.40 6.26
C SER A 4 -0.75 9.80 6.99
N GLN A 5 -1.74 10.25 6.22
CA GLN A 5 -3.10 10.50 6.71
C GLN A 5 -3.86 9.20 7.06
N HIS A 6 -3.30 8.04 6.72
CA HIS A 6 -3.89 6.73 6.98
C HIS A 6 -3.38 6.08 8.27
N ALA A 7 -2.44 6.72 8.98
CA ALA A 7 -2.09 6.29 10.32
C ALA A 7 -3.28 6.49 11.27
N ASN A 8 -3.36 5.69 12.33
CA ASN A 8 -4.42 5.83 13.32
C ASN A 8 -4.29 7.16 14.08
N THR A 9 -5.35 7.54 14.79
CA THR A 9 -5.37 8.78 15.58
C THR A 9 -4.20 8.81 16.57
N PHE A 10 -3.63 9.99 16.81
CA PHE A 10 -2.53 10.17 17.76
C PHE A 10 -2.81 9.48 19.12
N SER A 11 -1.79 8.84 19.69
CA SER A 11 -1.84 8.08 20.95
C SER A 11 -2.56 6.72 20.88
N SER A 12 -3.25 6.41 19.77
CA SER A 12 -3.86 5.10 19.57
C SER A 12 -2.87 4.10 18.97
N GLN A 13 -3.16 2.81 19.12
CA GLN A 13 -2.30 1.75 18.62
C GLN A 13 -2.09 1.90 17.10
N GLY A 14 -0.84 1.96 16.64
CA GLY A 14 -0.53 2.15 15.22
C GLY A 14 -0.63 3.57 14.67
N ASP A 15 -0.58 4.57 15.55
CA ASP A 15 -0.24 5.94 15.18
C ASP A 15 1.22 6.06 14.67
N VAL A 16 2.12 5.21 15.18
CA VAL A 16 3.52 5.09 14.74
C VAL A 16 3.82 3.65 14.29
N LEU A 17 4.38 3.53 13.09
CA LEU A 17 4.77 2.27 12.47
C LEU A 17 6.26 2.31 12.12
N LEU A 18 7.00 1.27 12.50
CA LEU A 18 8.36 1.04 12.05
C LEU A 18 8.30 -0.02 10.95
N VAL A 19 8.58 0.40 9.72
CA VAL A 19 8.45 -0.44 8.53
C VAL A 19 9.72 -0.39 7.69
N ASP A 20 10.31 -1.55 7.43
CA ASP A 20 11.35 -1.71 6.43
C ASP A 20 10.73 -2.05 5.06
N LEU A 21 10.59 -1.02 4.22
CA LEU A 21 10.01 -1.15 2.88
C LEU A 21 10.88 -1.98 1.93
N SER A 22 12.14 -2.27 2.25
CA SER A 22 12.95 -3.19 1.44
C SER A 22 12.40 -4.62 1.44
N TYR A 23 11.60 -4.98 2.45
CA TYR A 23 10.87 -6.26 2.56
C TYR A 23 9.47 -6.24 1.95
N TYR A 24 8.98 -5.09 1.50
CA TYR A 24 7.73 -5.00 0.76
C TYR A 24 8.03 -5.03 -0.74
N GLN A 25 7.29 -5.84 -1.50
CA GLN A 25 7.44 -5.92 -2.94
C GLN A 25 6.12 -5.57 -3.62
N THR A 26 6.24 -4.82 -4.71
CA THR A 26 5.11 -4.48 -5.58
C THR A 26 5.36 -5.00 -6.97
N ILE A 27 4.31 -5.48 -7.63
CA ILE A 27 4.32 -5.80 -9.04
C ILE A 27 3.26 -4.99 -9.76
N THR A 28 3.51 -4.65 -11.01
CA THR A 28 2.55 -3.97 -11.88
C THR A 28 2.09 -4.92 -12.96
N LYS A 29 0.82 -4.85 -13.35
CA LYS A 29 0.34 -5.65 -14.49
C LYS A 29 1.18 -5.33 -15.73
N ALA A 30 1.57 -6.39 -16.46
CA ALA A 30 2.24 -6.25 -17.75
C ALA A 30 1.38 -5.38 -18.68
N GLY A 31 1.99 -4.33 -19.27
CA GLY A 31 1.30 -3.34 -20.10
C GLY A 31 1.13 -1.97 -19.44
N GLY A 32 1.43 -1.81 -18.15
CA GLY A 32 1.46 -0.51 -17.48
C GLY A 32 0.10 0.17 -17.37
N MET A 33 0.10 1.50 -17.35
CA MET A 33 -1.11 2.32 -17.25
C MET A 33 -1.88 2.32 -18.59
N GLN A 34 -3.19 2.12 -18.51
CA GLN A 34 -4.08 2.10 -19.68
C GLN A 34 -5.00 3.32 -19.64
N THR A 35 -4.91 4.19 -20.65
CA THR A 35 -5.75 5.39 -20.77
C THR A 35 -6.73 5.22 -21.94
N ALA A 36 -7.98 5.62 -21.74
CA ALA A 36 -9.02 5.63 -22.76
C ALA A 36 -9.80 6.95 -22.70
N THR A 37 -10.27 7.41 -23.85
CA THR A 37 -11.17 8.56 -23.97
C THR A 37 -12.47 8.12 -24.66
N SER A 38 -13.57 8.76 -24.32
CA SER A 38 -14.86 8.51 -24.97
C SER A 38 -15.69 9.78 -25.07
N MET A 39 -16.03 10.16 -26.30
CA MET A 39 -17.01 11.22 -26.58
C MET A 39 -18.46 10.70 -26.50
N HIS A 40 -18.67 9.38 -26.44
CA HIS A 40 -20.01 8.79 -26.52
C HIS A 40 -20.68 8.65 -25.15
N LEU A 41 -19.90 8.57 -24.07
CA LEU A 41 -20.45 8.27 -22.73
C LEU A 41 -21.32 9.41 -22.17
N TYR A 42 -20.97 10.65 -22.49
CA TYR A 42 -21.65 11.87 -22.02
C TYR A 42 -21.95 12.80 -23.19
N PHE A 43 -22.48 12.23 -24.28
CA PHE A 43 -22.70 12.94 -25.54
C PHE A 43 -23.74 14.06 -25.41
N ASP A 44 -24.83 13.82 -24.68
CA ASP A 44 -25.91 14.77 -24.41
C ASP A 44 -25.45 15.98 -23.57
N ALA A 45 -24.38 15.82 -22.79
CA ALA A 45 -23.80 16.85 -21.96
C ALA A 45 -22.62 17.60 -22.62
N ASP A 46 -22.25 17.29 -23.87
CA ASP A 46 -21.09 17.84 -24.57
C ASP A 46 -19.77 17.64 -23.78
N LEU A 47 -19.60 16.46 -23.17
CA LEU A 47 -18.42 16.12 -22.38
C LEU A 47 -17.61 14.95 -22.97
N THR A 48 -16.30 15.01 -22.81
CA THR A 48 -15.39 13.89 -23.08
C THR A 48 -15.05 13.17 -21.79
N ALA A 49 -15.32 11.86 -21.73
CA ALA A 49 -14.92 11.01 -20.62
C ALA A 49 -13.45 10.59 -20.77
N PHE A 50 -12.70 10.64 -19.67
CA PHE A 50 -11.33 10.12 -19.58
C PHE A 50 -11.30 9.00 -18.53
N ARG A 51 -10.66 7.89 -18.86
CA ARG A 51 -10.44 6.78 -17.94
C ARG A 51 -8.97 6.40 -17.95
N THR A 52 -8.39 6.35 -16.77
CA THR A 52 -7.04 5.81 -16.55
C THR A 52 -7.12 4.63 -15.60
N THR A 53 -6.63 3.48 -16.04
CA THR A 53 -6.59 2.25 -15.26
C THR A 53 -5.15 1.85 -15.01
N PHE A 54 -4.76 1.75 -13.74
CA PHE A 54 -3.49 1.21 -13.32
C PHE A 54 -3.74 0.01 -12.40
N ARG A 55 -3.05 -1.11 -12.68
CA ARG A 55 -3.17 -2.33 -11.88
C ARG A 55 -1.83 -2.62 -11.22
N MET A 56 -1.84 -2.63 -9.90
CA MET A 56 -0.72 -3.02 -9.06
C MET A 56 -1.17 -4.06 -8.05
N ASP A 57 -0.23 -4.89 -7.64
CA ASP A 57 -0.35 -5.80 -6.52
C ASP A 57 0.88 -5.62 -5.62
N GLY A 58 0.75 -5.97 -4.34
CA GLY A 58 1.79 -5.75 -3.35
C GLY A 58 1.69 -6.69 -2.17
N GLN A 59 2.83 -7.23 -1.74
CA GLN A 59 2.90 -8.11 -0.58
C GLN A 59 4.27 -8.06 0.10
N SER A 60 4.33 -8.58 1.33
CA SER A 60 5.61 -8.83 1.98
C SER A 60 6.40 -9.92 1.25
N LYS A 61 7.72 -9.75 1.15
CA LYS A 61 8.66 -10.77 0.65
C LYS A 61 8.74 -11.98 1.58
N ILE A 62 8.45 -11.79 2.88
CA ILE A 62 8.36 -12.87 3.86
C ILE A 62 6.91 -13.07 4.28
N LEU A 63 6.44 -14.31 4.27
CA LEU A 63 5.05 -14.64 4.63
C LEU A 63 4.89 -14.92 6.12
N ASN A 64 5.94 -15.40 6.78
CA ASN A 64 5.91 -15.84 8.17
C ASN A 64 6.80 -14.95 9.05
N PRO A 65 6.46 -14.78 10.33
CA PRO A 65 7.36 -14.16 11.31
C PRO A 65 8.70 -14.90 11.36
N ILE A 66 9.78 -14.16 11.60
CA ILE A 66 11.12 -14.73 11.69
C ILE A 66 11.37 -15.21 13.12
N SER A 67 11.66 -16.50 13.29
CA SER A 67 12.10 -17.05 14.57
C SER A 67 13.57 -16.69 14.80
N PRO A 68 13.92 -15.99 15.90
CA PRO A 68 15.30 -15.64 16.17
C PRO A 68 16.10 -16.86 16.61
N ALA A 69 17.42 -16.85 16.38
CA ALA A 69 18.33 -17.88 16.88
C ALA A 69 18.47 -17.86 18.41
N LYS A 70 18.14 -16.73 19.05
CA LYS A 70 18.20 -16.53 20.51
C LYS A 70 16.99 -15.71 20.95
N GLY A 71 16.32 -16.15 22.02
CA GLY A 71 15.10 -15.52 22.55
C GLY A 71 13.81 -16.11 21.97
N SER A 72 12.68 -15.66 22.50
CA SER A 72 11.34 -16.19 22.16
C SER A 72 10.46 -15.24 21.35
N ASN A 73 10.85 -13.96 21.23
CA ASN A 73 10.05 -12.96 20.51
C ASN A 73 10.25 -13.11 19.01
N THR A 74 9.16 -13.15 18.26
CA THR A 74 9.22 -13.17 16.80
C THR A 74 9.73 -11.83 16.24
N LEU A 75 10.46 -11.89 15.13
CA LEU A 75 10.95 -10.71 14.42
C LEU A 75 10.11 -10.45 13.17
N SER A 76 9.92 -9.18 12.83
CA SER A 76 9.18 -8.72 11.66
C SER A 76 9.78 -7.40 11.15
N PRO A 77 9.85 -7.18 9.82
CA PRO A 77 10.17 -5.87 9.24
C PRO A 77 9.03 -4.86 9.39
N TYR A 78 7.87 -5.29 9.89
CA TYR A 78 6.70 -4.44 10.16
C TYR A 78 6.37 -4.51 11.65
N ILE A 79 6.56 -3.39 12.35
CA ILE A 79 6.31 -3.27 13.80
C ILE A 79 5.34 -2.11 14.06
N GLN A 80 4.30 -2.40 14.83
CA GLN A 80 3.30 -1.42 15.27
C GLN A 80 3.53 -1.04 16.73
N LEU A 81 3.55 0.27 17.02
CA LEU A 81 3.65 0.73 18.40
C LEU A 81 2.30 0.61 19.13
N GLY A 82 2.35 0.26 20.42
CA GLY A 82 1.19 0.20 21.30
C GLY A 82 0.58 1.58 21.56
N ALA A 83 -0.71 1.62 21.92
CA ALA A 83 -1.37 2.83 22.40
C ALA A 83 -0.72 3.36 23.71
N ARG A 84 -0.82 4.65 23.97
CA ARG A 84 -0.31 5.31 25.18
C ARG A 84 -1.23 6.42 25.66
#